data_AF-A0A380L6D9-F1
#
_entry.id   AF-A0A380L6D9-F1
#
_cell.length_a   1.000
_cell.length_b   1.000
_cell.length_c   1.000
_cell.angle_alpha   90.00
_cell.angle_beta   90.00
_cell.angle_gamma   90.00
#
_symmetry.space_group_name_H-M   'P 1'
#
loop_
_entity.id
_entity.type
_entity.pdbx_description
1 polymer ?
#
loop_
_entity_poly.entity_id
_entity_poly.type
_entity_poly.pdbx_seq_one_letter_code
_entity_poly.pdbx_strand_id
1 'polypeptide(L)'
;MNRNMIRFLLSKLLIIEAGLLLVPLIVAFIYREPHQNLLSISITIGILLVVGLLGSSFKPKNHHIYAKEGVLIVALCWILWSFFGALPFVFSGQIPHLIDAFFEISSGFTTTGASILPDVSVLSHSLLFWRSFPT
;
A
#
# COMPACT_ATOMS: atom_id res chain seq x y z
N MET A 1 16.79 -21.65 1.98
CA MET A 1 15.77 -20.58 1.98
C MET A 1 16.22 -19.54 1.00
N ASN A 2 15.49 -19.39 -0.10
CA ASN A 2 15.80 -18.55 -1.23
C ASN A 2 15.46 -17.08 -0.93
N ARG A 3 16.30 -16.43 -0.10
CA ARG A 3 16.12 -15.03 0.30
C ARG A 3 16.02 -14.07 -0.89
N ASN A 4 16.74 -14.38 -1.97
CA ASN A 4 16.71 -13.58 -3.19
C ASN A 4 15.35 -13.62 -3.88
N MET A 5 14.70 -14.79 -3.92
CA MET A 5 13.35 -14.94 -4.46
C MET A 5 12.32 -14.22 -3.59
N ILE A 6 12.39 -14.37 -2.26
CA ILE A 6 11.48 -13.69 -1.33
C ILE A 6 11.54 -12.17 -1.53
N ARG A 7 12.75 -11.59 -1.51
CA ARG A 7 12.95 -10.15 -1.74
C ARG A 7 12.42 -9.74 -3.11
N PHE A 8 12.73 -10.50 -4.16
CA PHE A 8 12.29 -10.18 -5.53
C PHE A 8 10.77 -10.14 -5.65
N LEU A 9 10.06 -11.12 -5.09
CA LEU A 9 8.59 -11.19 -5.14
C LEU A 9 7.94 -10.09 -4.30
N LEU A 10 8.39 -9.87 -3.07
CA LEU A 10 7.89 -8.76 -2.25
C LEU A 10 8.06 -7.41 -2.96
N SER A 11 9.21 -7.20 -3.59
CA SER A 11 9.48 -5.97 -4.34
C SER A 11 8.55 -5.80 -5.55
N LYS A 12 8.20 -6.90 -6.23
CA LYS A 12 7.20 -6.88 -7.31
C LYS A 12 5.80 -6.56 -6.80
N LEU A 13 5.43 -7.09 -5.63
CA LEU A 13 4.15 -6.78 -5.00
C LEU A 13 4.05 -5.30 -4.62
N LEU A 14 5.14 -4.67 -4.15
CA LEU A 14 5.17 -3.21 -3.90
C LEU A 14 5.01 -2.38 -5.18
N ILE A 15 5.55 -2.82 -6.31
CA ILE A 15 5.33 -2.15 -7.61
C ILE A 15 3.86 -2.26 -8.03
N ILE A 16 3.22 -3.40 -7.76
CA ILE A 16 1.78 -3.58 -8.02
C ILE A 16 0.97 -2.60 -7.17
N GLU A 17 1.27 -2.49 -5.88
CA GLU A 17 0.63 -1.52 -4.97
C GLU A 17 0.79 -0.07 -5.47
N ALA A 18 1.96 0.30 -5.97
CA ALA A 18 2.20 1.60 -6.60
C ALA A 18 1.29 1.83 -7.81
N GLY A 19 1.09 0.79 -8.64
CA GLY A 19 0.17 0.83 -9.77
C GLY A 19 -1.29 0.97 -9.34
N LEU A 20 -1.70 0.29 -8.27
CA LEU A 20 -3.06 0.39 -7.72
C LEU A 20 -3.34 1.81 -7.17
N LEU A 21 -2.36 2.45 -6.54
CA LEU A 21 -2.45 3.84 -6.06
C LEU A 21 -2.65 4.88 -7.18
N LEU A 22 -2.42 4.53 -8.44
CA LEU A 22 -2.78 5.41 -9.57
C LEU A 22 -4.30 5.62 -9.66
N VAL A 23 -5.10 4.64 -9.26
CA VAL A 23 -6.56 4.76 -9.29
C VAL A 23 -7.07 5.84 -8.32
N PRO A 24 -6.76 5.82 -7.01
CA PRO A 24 -7.14 6.90 -6.10
C PRO A 24 -6.48 8.24 -6.49
N LEU A 25 -5.29 8.24 -7.12
CA LEU A 25 -4.72 9.47 -7.66
C LEU A 25 -5.61 10.07 -8.76
N ILE A 26 -6.13 9.25 -9.69
CA ILE A 26 -7.09 9.68 -10.71
C ILE A 26 -8.37 10.18 -10.05
N VAL A 27 -8.88 9.49 -9.02
CA VAL A 27 -10.05 9.93 -8.24
C VAL A 27 -9.80 11.31 -7.64
N ALA A 28 -8.64 11.55 -7.02
CA ALA A 28 -8.30 12.85 -6.47
C ALA A 28 -8.34 13.97 -7.54
N PHE A 29 -7.89 13.69 -8.77
CA PHE A 29 -8.00 14.64 -9.89
C PHE A 29 -9.44 14.88 -10.34
N ILE A 30 -10.27 13.82 -10.45
CA ILE A 30 -11.67 13.93 -10.85
C ILE A 30 -12.45 14.80 -9.86
N TYR A 31 -12.26 14.55 -8.56
CA TYR A 31 -12.93 15.28 -7.49
C TYR A 31 -12.28 16.61 -7.13
N ARG A 32 -11.21 17.01 -7.85
CA ARG A 32 -10.46 18.26 -7.64
C ARG A 32 -10.03 18.46 -6.19
N GLU A 33 -9.50 17.39 -5.60
CA GLU A 33 -9.07 17.38 -4.22
C GLU A 33 -7.87 18.32 -3.97
N PRO A 34 -7.65 18.75 -2.72
CA PRO A 34 -6.51 19.58 -2.37
C PRO A 34 -5.17 18.98 -2.82
N HIS A 35 -4.22 19.84 -3.18
CA HIS A 35 -2.88 19.43 -3.61
C HIS A 35 -2.16 18.53 -2.59
N GLN A 36 -2.48 18.66 -1.30
CA GLN A 36 -1.92 17.82 -0.25
C GLN A 36 -2.24 16.33 -0.45
N ASN A 37 -3.46 15.99 -0.89
CA ASN A 37 -3.85 14.60 -1.15
C ASN A 37 -3.16 14.06 -2.41
N LEU A 38 -3.09 14.88 -3.46
CA LEU A 38 -2.39 14.53 -4.70
C LEU A 38 -0.90 14.25 -4.42
N LEU A 39 -0.27 15.10 -3.60
CA LEU A 39 1.13 14.93 -3.19
C LEU A 39 1.31 13.70 -2.29
N SER A 40 0.42 13.45 -1.32
CA SER A 40 0.55 12.30 -0.43
C SER A 40 0.52 10.97 -1.20
N ILE A 41 -0.42 10.82 -2.14
CA ILE A 41 -0.52 9.64 -2.99
C ILE A 41 0.69 9.55 -3.93
N SER A 42 1.07 10.66 -4.58
CA SER A 42 2.21 10.68 -5.53
C SER A 42 3.55 10.36 -4.86
N ILE A 43 3.81 10.88 -3.66
CA ILE A 43 5.01 10.59 -2.89
C ILE A 43 5.02 9.11 -2.49
N THR A 44 3.89 8.56 -2.07
CA THR A 44 3.77 7.14 -1.72
C THR A 44 4.06 6.24 -2.93
N ILE A 45 3.51 6.57 -4.10
CA ILE A 45 3.83 5.89 -5.37
C ILE A 45 5.34 5.96 -5.64
N GLY A 46 5.95 7.14 -5.50
CA GLY A 46 7.39 7.32 -5.68
C GLY A 46 8.22 6.44 -4.76
N ILE A 47 7.88 6.38 -3.46
CA ILE A 47 8.55 5.52 -2.47
C ILE A 47 8.43 4.05 -2.86
N LEU A 48 7.21 3.58 -3.19
CA LEU A 48 6.96 2.19 -3.58
C LEU A 48 7.73 1.81 -4.85
N LEU A 49 7.78 2.69 -5.85
CA LEU A 49 8.55 2.46 -7.07
C LEU A 49 10.05 2.39 -6.78
N VAL A 50 10.60 3.30 -5.98
CA VAL A 50 12.02 3.27 -5.60
C VAL A 50 12.35 1.98 -4.85
N VAL A 51 11.60 1.65 -3.80
CA VAL A 51 11.82 0.45 -2.99
C VAL A 51 11.62 -0.82 -3.83
N GLY A 52 10.56 -0.89 -4.61
CA GLY A 52 10.22 -2.03 -5.45
C GLY A 52 11.19 -2.26 -6.62
N LEU A 53 11.66 -1.20 -7.27
CA LEU A 53 12.64 -1.32 -8.36
C LEU A 53 14.03 -1.69 -7.84
N LEU A 54 14.49 -1.06 -6.75
CA LEU A 54 15.77 -1.43 -6.12
C LEU A 54 15.73 -2.87 -5.60
N GLY A 55 14.62 -3.27 -4.96
CA GLY A 55 14.42 -4.62 -4.47
C GLY A 55 14.28 -5.68 -5.58
N SER A 56 13.78 -5.31 -6.76
CA SER A 56 13.68 -6.22 -7.91
C SER A 56 14.89 -6.21 -8.87
N SER A 57 15.86 -5.31 -8.64
CA SER A 57 17.04 -5.16 -9.52
C SER A 57 17.93 -6.41 -9.57
N PHE A 58 18.07 -7.12 -8.45
CA PHE A 58 18.81 -8.39 -8.41
C PHE A 58 17.86 -9.57 -8.59
N LYS A 59 17.84 -10.14 -9.80
CA LYS A 59 17.00 -11.30 -10.13
C LYS A 59 17.51 -12.57 -9.44
N PRO A 60 16.61 -13.42 -8.91
CA PRO A 60 17.01 -14.70 -8.31
C PRO A 60 17.54 -15.66 -9.38
N LYS A 61 18.62 -16.37 -9.08
CA LYS A 61 19.17 -17.41 -9.97
C LYS A 61 18.29 -18.66 -10.02
N ASN A 62 17.63 -18.98 -8.91
CA ASN A 62 16.74 -20.13 -8.78
C ASN A 62 15.30 -19.63 -8.61
N HIS A 63 14.41 -20.08 -9.50
CA HIS A 63 13.00 -19.67 -9.51
C HIS A 63 12.07 -20.61 -8.72
N HIS A 64 12.59 -21.68 -8.12
CA HIS A 64 11.80 -22.54 -7.26
C HIS A 64 11.42 -21.82 -5.97
N ILE A 65 10.13 -21.87 -5.66
CA ILE A 65 9.52 -21.39 -4.42
C ILE A 65 9.14 -22.62 -3.60
N TYR A 66 9.69 -22.72 -2.40
CA TYR A 66 9.28 -23.75 -1.44
C TYR A 66 8.05 -23.27 -0.65
N ALA A 67 7.20 -24.20 -0.16
CA ALA A 67 5.97 -23.85 0.57
C ALA A 67 6.21 -22.88 1.75
N LYS A 68 7.27 -23.11 2.53
CA LYS A 68 7.68 -22.23 3.65
C LYS A 68 8.01 -20.80 3.22
N GLU A 69 8.52 -20.62 1.99
CA GLU A 69 8.85 -19.32 1.43
C GLU A 69 7.59 -18.62 0.95
N GLY A 70 6.65 -19.36 0.34
CA GLY A 70 5.33 -18.85 -0.02
C GLY A 70 4.56 -18.30 1.18
N VAL A 71 4.47 -19.06 2.27
CA VAL A 71 3.81 -18.61 3.52
C VAL A 71 4.46 -17.34 4.07
N LEU A 72 5.80 -17.29 4.09
CA LEU A 72 6.53 -16.12 4.57
C LEU A 72 6.30 -14.89 3.67
N ILE A 73 6.27 -15.07 2.34
CA ILE A 73 6.00 -13.98 1.39
C ILE A 73 4.59 -13.42 1.61
N VAL A 74 3.58 -14.27 1.78
CA VAL A 74 2.20 -13.83 2.02
C VAL A 74 2.09 -13.05 3.32
N ALA A 75 2.67 -13.56 4.42
CA ALA A 75 2.65 -12.87 5.71
C ALA A 75 3.34 -11.50 5.65
N LEU A 76 4.51 -11.42 5.01
CA LEU A 76 5.24 -10.17 4.82
C LEU A 76 4.52 -9.21 3.86
N CYS A 77 3.84 -9.74 2.84
CA CYS A 77 3.07 -8.93 1.90
C CYS A 77 1.99 -8.13 2.62
N TRP A 78 1.19 -8.76 3.48
CA TRP A 78 0.14 -8.07 4.23
C TRP A 78 0.70 -6.96 5.11
N ILE A 79 1.79 -7.21 5.82
CA ILE A 79 2.43 -6.20 6.68
C ILE A 79 2.95 -5.02 5.83
N LEU A 80 3.63 -5.30 4.73
CA LEU A 80 4.20 -4.24 3.89
C LEU A 80 3.13 -3.43 3.17
N TRP A 81 2.11 -4.08 2.60
CA TRP A 81 0.99 -3.41 1.94
C TRP A 81 0.19 -2.56 2.93
N SER A 82 -0.03 -3.03 4.16
CA SER A 82 -0.67 -2.20 5.17
C SER A 82 0.19 -1.02 5.60
N PHE A 83 1.52 -1.20 5.68
CA PHE A 83 2.44 -0.11 6.02
C PHE A 83 2.53 0.96 4.93
N PHE A 84 2.77 0.57 3.68
CA PHE A 84 2.88 1.53 2.57
C PHE A 84 1.54 2.12 2.19
N GLY A 85 0.48 1.32 2.17
CA GLY A 85 -0.89 1.76 1.90
C GLY A 85 -1.42 2.76 2.94
N ALA A 86 -0.86 2.79 4.15
CA ALA A 86 -1.17 3.77 5.19
C ALA A 86 -0.49 5.14 5.00
N LEU A 87 0.63 5.20 4.27
CA LEU A 87 1.40 6.45 4.09
C LEU A 87 0.61 7.61 3.48
N PRO A 88 -0.30 7.41 2.50
CA PRO A 88 -1.10 8.49 1.94
C PRO A 88 -1.98 9.20 2.98
N PHE A 89 -2.44 8.50 4.02
CA PHE A 89 -3.24 9.07 5.10
C PHE A 89 -2.39 9.88 6.08
N VAL A 90 -1.18 9.40 6.37
CA VAL A 90 -0.23 10.08 7.25
C VAL A 90 0.27 11.36 6.58
N PHE A 91 0.69 11.27 5.32
CA PHE A 91 1.19 12.42 4.55
C PHE A 91 0.09 13.43 4.19
N SER A 92 -1.15 12.98 3.99
CA SER A 92 -2.29 13.91 3.81
C SER A 92 -2.71 14.59 5.11
N GLY A 93 -2.31 14.05 6.27
CA GLY A 93 -2.73 14.53 7.58
C GLY A 93 -4.17 14.15 7.95
N GLN A 94 -4.87 13.33 7.14
CA GLN A 94 -6.22 12.87 7.48
C GLN A 94 -6.22 11.81 8.58
N ILE A 95 -5.16 10.99 8.66
CA ILE A 95 -4.89 10.13 9.81
C ILE A 95 -3.40 10.31 10.18
N PRO A 96 -3.06 11.30 11.02
CA PRO A 96 -1.67 11.68 11.28
C PRO A 96 -0.85 10.59 12.00
N HIS A 97 -1.50 9.73 12.77
CA HIS A 97 -0.84 8.67 13.52
C HIS A 97 -0.65 7.43 12.65
N LEU A 98 0.59 6.96 12.52
CA LEU A 98 0.92 5.83 11.65
C LEU A 98 0.22 4.53 12.07
N ILE A 99 0.11 4.26 13.38
CA ILE A 99 -0.51 3.02 13.88
C ILE A 99 -2.01 3.01 13.55
N ASP A 100 -2.66 4.16 13.70
CA ASP A 100 -4.06 4.38 13.36
C ASP A 100 -4.31 4.20 11.86
N ALA A 101 -3.46 4.80 11.02
CA ALA A 101 -3.53 4.65 9.56
C ALA A 101 -3.25 3.21 9.11
N PHE A 102 -2.29 2.54 9.77
CA PHE A 102 -1.98 1.13 9.54
C PHE A 102 -3.18 0.24 9.87
N PHE A 103 -3.82 0.46 11.02
CA PHE A 103 -5.02 -0.26 11.41
C PHE A 103 -6.13 -0.06 10.37
N GLU A 104 -6.38 1.18 9.97
CA GLU A 104 -7.43 1.52 9.02
C GLU A 104 -7.24 0.83 7.66
N ILE A 105 -6.03 0.86 7.12
CA ILE A 105 -5.72 0.22 5.84
C ILE A 105 -5.69 -1.30 5.95
N SER A 106 -5.13 -1.84 7.04
CA SER A 106 -5.14 -3.28 7.27
C SER A 106 -6.57 -3.83 7.31
N SER A 107 -7.47 -3.17 8.02
CA SER A 107 -8.89 -3.51 8.11
C SER A 107 -9.61 -3.49 6.75
N GLY A 108 -9.35 -2.47 5.92
CA GLY A 108 -9.88 -2.40 4.56
C GLY A 108 -9.34 -3.52 3.67
N PHE A 109 -8.02 -3.71 3.67
CA PHE A 109 -7.33 -4.67 2.80
C PHE A 109 -7.69 -6.13 3.13
N THR A 110 -7.98 -6.43 4.39
CA THR A 110 -8.43 -7.75 4.85
C THR A 110 -9.95 -7.89 4.90
N THR A 111 -10.69 -6.98 4.25
CA THR A 111 -12.17 -6.97 4.19
C THR A 111 -12.84 -7.11 5.57
N THR A 112 -12.20 -6.61 6.61
CA THR A 112 -12.69 -6.67 8.00
C THR A 112 -13.70 -5.56 8.24
N GLY A 113 -13.49 -4.39 7.64
CA GLY A 113 -14.45 -3.28 7.69
C GLY A 113 -14.57 -2.57 9.05
N ALA A 114 -13.68 -2.85 10.00
CA ALA A 114 -13.52 -2.08 11.23
C ALA A 114 -12.94 -0.69 10.92
N SER A 115 -13.28 0.31 11.73
CA SER A 115 -12.83 1.70 11.57
C SER A 115 -12.42 2.30 12.91
N ILE A 116 -11.34 3.07 12.92
CA ILE A 116 -11.04 3.96 14.06
C ILE A 116 -11.77 5.29 13.94
N LEU A 117 -12.13 5.68 12.72
CA LEU A 117 -12.86 6.90 12.45
C LEU A 117 -14.33 6.71 12.85
N PRO A 118 -14.91 7.62 13.66
CA PRO A 118 -16.34 7.60 13.99
C PRO A 118 -17.21 7.75 12.75
N ASP A 119 -16.72 8.53 11.78
CA ASP A 119 -17.32 8.73 10.47
C ASP A 119 -16.21 8.69 9.43
N VAL A 120 -16.30 7.74 8.50
CA VAL A 120 -15.31 7.53 7.43
C VAL A 120 -15.47 8.53 6.29
N SER A 121 -16.64 9.17 6.18
CA SER A 121 -16.94 10.13 5.12
C SER A 121 -16.22 11.47 5.28
N VAL A 122 -15.54 11.67 6.41
CA VAL A 122 -14.58 12.77 6.62
C VAL A 122 -13.31 12.62 5.78
N LEU A 123 -13.01 11.40 5.32
CA LEU A 123 -11.90 11.16 4.41
C LEU A 123 -12.21 11.75 3.04
N SER A 124 -11.19 12.27 2.39
CA SER A 124 -11.30 12.68 1.00
C SER A 124 -11.67 11.49 0.10
N HIS A 125 -12.43 11.73 -0.96
CA HIS A 125 -12.88 10.72 -1.91
C HIS A 125 -11.78 9.77 -2.39
N SER A 126 -10.56 10.26 -2.65
CA SER A 126 -9.42 9.43 -3.07
C SER A 126 -8.95 8.45 -1.99
N LEU A 127 -8.84 8.91 -0.75
CA LEU A 127 -8.40 8.09 0.39
C LEU A 127 -9.50 7.18 0.91
N LEU A 128 -10.76 7.64 0.89
CA LEU A 128 -11.93 6.80 1.14
C LEU A 128 -12.00 5.68 0.09
N PHE A 129 -11.83 6.02 -1.19
CA PHE A 129 -11.75 5.04 -2.26
C PHE A 129 -10.61 4.07 -2.03
N TRP A 130 -9.40 4.54 -1.70
CA TRP A 130 -8.24 3.67 -1.46
C TRP A 130 -8.48 2.67 -0.32
N ARG A 131 -9.07 3.13 0.79
CA ARG A 131 -9.47 2.28 1.91
C ARG A 131 -10.46 1.19 1.49
N SER A 132 -11.47 1.55 0.70
CA SER A 132 -12.57 0.66 0.30
C SER A 132 -12.34 -0.07 -1.02
N PHE A 133 -11.25 0.20 -1.72
CA PHE A 133 -10.98 -0.39 -3.03
C PHE A 133 -10.86 -1.92 -3.01
N PRO A 134 -10.26 -2.54 -1.97
CA PRO A 134 -10.17 -3.99 -1.89
C PRO A 134 -11.40 -4.69 -1.28
N THR A 135 -12.38 -3.93 -0.77
CA THR A 135 -13.61 -4.45 -0.13
C THR A 135 -14.75 -4.54 -1.13
#